data_AF-A0A7C3D5M9-F1
#
_entry.id   AF-A0A7C3D5M9-F1
#
_cell.length_a   1.000
_cell.length_b   1.000
_cell.length_c   1.000
_cell.angle_alpha   90.00
_cell.angle_beta   90.00
_cell.angle_gamma   90.00
#
_symmetry.space_group_name_H-M   'P 1'
#
loop_
_entity.id
_entity.type
_entity.pdbx_description
1 polymer ?
#
loop_
_entity_poly.entity_id
_entity_poly.type
_entity_poly.pdbx_seq_one_letter_code
_entity_poly.pdbx_strand_id
1 'polypeptide(L)'
;EFVPVHVGLSHHGVSGSHSVAMLRPMNADGMRRVSLAGGFFKEQFIRQLRDCLADLDVESVVALLQGEEETSFQFNENEMAQLRAVAFDYRGYESSMRVIELLVLEAIRSGCFEGCLSVEEQRLMVRRVLQGQEWNSLVAELGFTGRKAGIKQFRRSVGKLLGCIAVH
;
A
#
# COMPACT_ATOMS: atom_id res chain seq x y z
N GLU A 1 11.57 -18.41 -2.19
CA GLU A 1 11.11 -17.15 -2.81
C GLU A 1 12.23 -16.11 -2.77
N PHE A 2 12.19 -15.10 -3.64
CA PHE A 2 13.09 -13.95 -3.57
C PHE A 2 12.43 -12.86 -2.74
N VAL A 3 13.17 -12.27 -1.81
CA VAL A 3 12.67 -11.22 -0.90
C VAL A 3 13.37 -9.91 -1.25
N PRO A 4 12.64 -8.81 -1.51
CA PRO A 4 13.24 -7.52 -1.74
C PRO A 4 13.91 -7.00 -0.46
N VAL A 5 15.13 -6.49 -0.60
CA VAL A 5 15.91 -5.94 0.53
C VAL A 5 16.42 -4.53 0.28
N HIS A 6 16.32 -4.04 -0.95
CA HIS A 6 16.73 -2.69 -1.31
C HIS A 6 16.09 -2.24 -2.63
N VAL A 7 15.77 -0.95 -2.72
CA VAL A 7 15.40 -0.27 -3.95
C VAL A 7 16.32 0.95 -4.12
N GLY A 8 16.87 1.11 -5.32
CA GLY A 8 17.73 2.23 -5.66
C GLY A 8 16.93 3.51 -5.80
N LEU A 9 17.43 4.61 -5.25
CA LEU A 9 16.73 5.91 -5.25
C LEU A 9 16.99 6.74 -6.53
N SER A 10 18.04 6.42 -7.28
CA SER A 10 18.35 7.12 -8.53
C SER A 10 17.61 6.49 -9.70
N HIS A 11 16.91 7.30 -10.50
CA HIS A 11 16.45 6.86 -11.82
C HIS A 11 17.65 6.62 -12.75
N HIS A 12 17.64 5.51 -13.46
CA HIS A 12 18.49 5.39 -14.64
C HIS A 12 17.90 6.29 -15.73
N GLY A 13 18.62 7.38 -16.05
CA GLY A 13 18.18 8.53 -16.85
C GLY A 13 17.76 8.27 -18.31
N VAL A 14 17.60 7.01 -18.71
CA VAL A 14 17.12 6.61 -20.04
C VAL A 14 15.80 5.82 -19.98
N SER A 15 15.51 5.14 -18.86
CA SER A 15 14.30 4.30 -18.71
C SER A 15 13.37 4.72 -17.58
N GLY A 16 13.80 5.61 -16.69
CA GLY A 16 13.05 5.95 -15.47
C GLY A 16 12.96 4.79 -14.46
N SER A 17 13.66 3.67 -14.69
CA SER A 17 13.56 2.47 -13.86
C SER A 17 14.38 2.58 -12.57
N HIS A 18 13.87 1.94 -11.51
CA HIS A 18 14.59 1.72 -10.25
C HIS A 18 15.21 0.32 -10.21
N SER A 19 16.43 0.21 -9.69
CA SER A 19 17.05 -1.08 -9.41
C SER A 19 16.50 -1.69 -8.12
N VAL A 20 16.19 -2.99 -8.12
CA VAL A 20 15.77 -3.72 -6.91
C VAL A 20 16.79 -4.81 -6.61
N ALA A 21 17.26 -4.89 -5.36
CA ALA A 21 18.04 -6.02 -4.88
C ALA A 21 17.12 -6.99 -4.13
N MET A 22 17.18 -8.27 -4.52
CA MET A 22 16.41 -9.34 -3.89
C MET A 22 17.31 -10.47 -3.43
N LEU A 23 16.99 -11.08 -2.30
CA LEU A 23 17.73 -12.21 -1.75
C LEU A 23 16.87 -13.46 -1.71
N ARG A 24 17.49 -14.62 -2.00
CA ARG A 24 16.89 -15.93 -1.79
C ARG A 24 17.68 -16.65 -0.69
N PRO A 25 17.05 -17.03 0.43
CA PRO A 25 17.74 -17.78 1.47
C PRO A 25 18.05 -19.20 0.98
N MET A 26 19.25 -19.69 1.29
CA MET A 26 19.71 -21.04 0.90
C MET A 26 19.80 -22.02 2.09
N ASN A 27 19.60 -21.53 3.31
CA ASN A 27 19.59 -22.32 4.55
C ASN A 27 18.83 -21.57 5.66
N ALA A 28 18.68 -22.18 6.83
CA ALA A 28 17.93 -21.62 7.96
C ALA A 28 18.52 -20.32 8.52
N ASP A 29 19.85 -20.16 8.54
CA ASP A 29 20.48 -18.90 8.98
C ASP A 29 20.22 -17.78 7.97
N GLY A 30 20.34 -18.10 6.68
CA GLY A 30 19.96 -17.21 5.58
C GLY A 30 18.49 -16.79 5.66
N MET A 31 17.59 -17.71 6.03
CA MET A 31 16.16 -17.40 6.18
C MET A 31 15.92 -16.33 7.25
N ARG A 32 16.55 -16.47 8.42
CA ARG A 32 16.47 -15.45 9.48
C ARG A 32 17.04 -14.10 9.03
N ARG A 33 18.20 -14.09 8.37
CA ARG A 33 18.85 -12.86 7.88
C ARG A 33 18.03 -12.16 6.81
N VAL A 34 17.48 -12.92 5.87
CA VAL A 34 16.64 -12.39 4.78
C VAL A 34 15.33 -11.86 5.33
N SER A 35 14.70 -12.54 6.30
CA SER A 35 13.50 -12.04 6.98
C SER A 35 13.76 -10.72 7.69
N LEU A 36 14.86 -10.61 8.45
CA LEU A 36 15.24 -9.36 9.11
C LEU A 36 15.50 -8.22 8.11
N ALA A 37 16.25 -8.49 7.04
CA ALA A 37 16.55 -7.50 6.00
C ALA A 37 15.28 -7.06 5.24
N GLY A 38 14.38 -8.00 4.93
CA GLY A 38 13.09 -7.73 4.30
C GLY A 38 12.19 -6.86 5.18
N GLY A 39 12.15 -7.11 6.49
CA GLY A 39 11.41 -6.29 7.45
C GLY A 39 11.93 -4.84 7.48
N PHE A 40 13.24 -4.65 7.63
CA PHE A 40 13.86 -3.32 7.58
C PHE A 40 13.60 -2.62 6.24
N PHE A 41 13.70 -3.36 5.12
CA PHE A 41 13.38 -2.83 3.81
C PHE A 41 11.95 -2.32 3.73
N LYS A 42 10.95 -3.11 4.13
CA LYS A 42 9.53 -2.71 4.08
C LYS A 42 9.27 -1.46 4.91
N GLU A 43 9.76 -1.41 6.15
CA GLU A 43 9.60 -0.25 7.03
C GLU A 43 10.19 1.03 6.42
N GLN A 44 11.38 0.93 5.83
CA GLN A 44 12.04 2.05 5.16
C GLN A 44 11.31 2.43 3.87
N PHE A 45 10.94 1.45 3.06
CA PHE A 45 10.31 1.63 1.76
C PHE A 45 8.97 2.38 1.91
N ILE A 46 8.12 2.00 2.87
CA ILE A 46 6.86 2.70 3.16
C ILE A 46 7.09 4.19 3.45
N ARG A 47 8.17 4.55 4.14
CA ARG A 47 8.51 5.96 4.40
C ARG A 47 9.00 6.67 3.14
N GLN A 48 9.82 5.99 2.32
CA GLN A 48 10.33 6.53 1.07
C GLN A 48 9.24 6.78 0.05
N LEU A 49 8.16 6.00 0.05
CA LEU A 49 6.99 6.22 -0.81
C LEU A 49 6.34 7.59 -0.62
N ARG A 50 6.47 8.22 0.54
CA ARG A 50 5.96 9.59 0.78
C ARG A 50 6.95 10.69 0.41
N ASP A 51 8.16 10.32 0.00
CA ASP A 51 9.28 11.23 -0.21
C ASP A 51 9.97 10.91 -1.54
N CYS A 52 11.19 10.37 -1.50
CA CYS A 52 12.02 10.12 -2.68
C CYS A 52 11.50 9.04 -3.66
N LEU A 53 10.43 8.31 -3.33
CA LEU A 53 9.78 7.31 -4.21
C LEU A 53 8.27 7.59 -4.38
N ALA A 54 7.86 8.86 -4.24
CA ALA A 54 6.46 9.28 -4.35
C ALA A 54 5.87 9.13 -5.76
N ASP A 55 6.71 9.05 -6.78
CA ASP A 55 6.32 8.89 -8.18
C ASP A 55 6.40 7.43 -8.67
N LEU A 56 7.03 6.53 -7.91
CA LEU A 56 7.15 5.10 -8.23
C LEU A 56 5.82 4.52 -8.69
N ASP A 57 5.86 3.68 -9.72
CA ASP A 57 4.66 3.11 -10.29
C ASP A 57 3.94 2.19 -9.29
N VAL A 58 2.61 2.25 -9.32
CA VAL A 58 1.74 1.58 -8.34
C VAL A 58 1.93 0.06 -8.37
N GLU A 59 2.19 -0.50 -9.55
CA GLU A 59 2.43 -1.94 -9.75
C GLU A 59 3.70 -2.39 -9.01
N SER A 60 4.80 -1.64 -9.12
CA SER A 60 6.04 -1.89 -8.38
C SER A 60 5.86 -1.71 -6.87
N VAL A 61 5.10 -0.70 -6.44
CA VAL A 61 4.79 -0.52 -5.01
C VAL A 61 4.08 -1.76 -4.45
N VAL A 62 3.06 -2.25 -5.16
CA VAL A 62 2.29 -3.44 -4.76
C VAL A 62 3.19 -4.67 -4.75
N ALA A 63 3.95 -4.90 -5.83
CA ALA A 63 4.83 -6.07 -5.95
C ALA A 63 5.93 -6.11 -4.87
N LEU A 64 6.47 -4.96 -4.47
CA LEU A 64 7.54 -4.87 -3.44
C LEU A 64 7.02 -4.99 -2.00
N LEU A 65 5.73 -4.73 -1.77
CA LEU A 65 5.08 -4.85 -0.47
C LEU A 65 4.32 -6.17 -0.30
N GLN A 66 4.00 -6.86 -1.39
CA GLN A 66 3.43 -8.20 -1.40
C GLN A 66 4.38 -9.22 -0.75
N GLY A 67 3.78 -10.31 -0.26
CA GLY A 67 4.51 -11.44 0.33
C GLY A 67 4.08 -11.70 1.76
N GLU A 68 3.95 -12.98 2.08
CA GLU A 68 3.49 -13.44 3.38
C GLU A 68 4.55 -13.18 4.46
N GLU A 69 4.09 -12.61 5.58
CA GLU A 69 4.81 -12.66 6.85
C GLU A 69 4.02 -13.60 7.76
N GLU A 70 4.73 -14.37 8.60
CA GLU A 70 4.13 -15.36 9.51
C GLU A 70 3.14 -14.73 10.52
N THR A 71 3.15 -13.41 10.67
CA THR A 71 2.26 -12.69 11.59
C THR A 71 0.91 -12.38 10.94
N SER A 72 -0.16 -12.88 11.55
CA SER A 72 -1.52 -12.45 11.24
C SER A 72 -1.75 -11.06 11.86
N PHE A 73 -1.87 -10.04 11.01
CA PHE A 73 -2.27 -8.72 11.46
C PHE A 73 -3.78 -8.71 11.72
N GLN A 74 -4.20 -8.29 12.91
CA GLN A 74 -5.62 -8.18 13.26
C GLN A 74 -5.93 -6.76 13.72
N PHE A 75 -6.98 -6.18 13.13
CA PHE A 75 -7.53 -4.91 13.59
C PHE A 75 -8.31 -5.10 14.88
N ASN A 76 -8.08 -4.23 15.86
CA ASN A 76 -8.91 -4.21 17.06
C ASN A 76 -10.30 -3.60 16.77
N GLU A 77 -11.22 -3.71 17.74
CA GLU A 77 -12.60 -3.23 17.59
C GLU A 77 -12.69 -1.74 17.23
N ASN A 78 -11.84 -0.90 17.82
CA ASN A 78 -11.82 0.54 17.57
C ASN A 78 -11.31 0.86 16.16
N GLU A 79 -10.30 0.13 15.69
CA GLU A 79 -9.78 0.25 14.33
C GLU A 79 -10.83 -0.17 13.30
N MET A 80 -11.51 -1.29 13.54
CA MET A 80 -12.62 -1.75 12.70
C MET A 80 -13.78 -0.76 12.69
N ALA A 81 -14.14 -0.17 13.82
CA ALA A 81 -15.17 0.86 13.89
C ALA A 81 -14.79 2.12 13.09
N GLN A 82 -13.53 2.55 13.16
CA GLN A 82 -13.03 3.68 12.37
C GLN A 82 -13.09 3.41 10.88
N LEU A 83 -12.63 2.23 10.43
CA LEU A 83 -12.68 1.86 9.02
C LEU A 83 -14.11 1.78 8.50
N ARG A 84 -15.05 1.21 9.27
CA ARG A 84 -16.49 1.22 8.92
C ARG A 84 -17.05 2.64 8.79
N ALA A 85 -16.71 3.54 9.71
CA ALA A 85 -17.15 4.93 9.65
C ALA A 85 -16.56 5.69 8.42
N VAL A 86 -15.36 5.34 7.99
CA VAL A 86 -14.75 5.86 6.75
C VAL A 86 -15.38 5.25 5.50
N ALA A 87 -15.81 3.99 5.52
CA ALA A 87 -16.46 3.38 4.38
C ALA A 87 -17.91 3.86 4.22
N PHE A 88 -18.68 3.92 5.31
CA PHE A 88 -20.14 3.97 5.26
C PHE A 88 -20.77 5.25 5.83
N ASP A 89 -20.07 6.03 6.68
CA ASP A 89 -20.64 7.22 7.33
C ASP A 89 -20.11 8.56 6.77
N TYR A 90 -19.67 9.50 7.63
CA TYR A 90 -19.10 10.80 7.25
C TYR A 90 -17.72 11.06 7.86
N ARG A 91 -17.03 10.03 8.37
CA ARG A 91 -15.67 10.18 8.90
C ARG A 91 -14.68 10.45 7.77
N GLY A 92 -13.87 11.49 7.90
CA GLY A 92 -12.87 11.90 6.91
C GLY A 92 -11.60 11.05 6.95
N TYR A 93 -10.90 10.98 5.82
CA TYR A 93 -9.63 10.26 5.65
C TYR A 93 -8.58 10.74 6.66
N GLU A 94 -8.45 12.05 6.83
CA GLU A 94 -7.41 12.71 7.61
C GLU A 94 -7.49 12.33 9.10
N SER A 95 -8.70 12.01 9.60
CA SER A 95 -8.91 11.57 10.99
C SER A 95 -8.63 10.08 11.22
N SER A 96 -8.35 9.32 10.15
CA SER A 96 -8.18 7.86 10.18
C SER A 96 -7.02 7.39 9.31
N MET A 97 -6.06 8.27 8.99
CA MET A 97 -4.96 7.97 8.07
C MET A 97 -4.20 6.71 8.45
N ARG A 98 -3.85 6.57 9.74
CA ARG A 98 -3.11 5.41 10.26
C ARG A 98 -3.84 4.09 9.99
N VAL A 99 -5.12 3.99 10.36
CA VAL A 99 -5.84 2.72 10.23
C VAL A 99 -6.13 2.38 8.77
N ILE A 100 -6.30 3.39 7.92
CA ILE A 100 -6.46 3.18 6.48
C ILE A 100 -5.14 2.76 5.81
N GLU A 101 -4.01 3.31 6.24
CA GLU A 101 -2.67 2.87 5.81
C GLU A 101 -2.44 1.41 6.16
N LEU A 102 -2.75 1.00 7.40
CA LEU A 102 -2.69 -0.40 7.82
C LEU A 102 -3.60 -1.30 6.98
N LEU A 103 -4.83 -0.86 6.67
CA LEU A 103 -5.75 -1.60 5.80
C LEU A 103 -5.17 -1.83 4.40
N VAL A 104 -4.57 -0.80 3.80
CA VAL A 104 -3.97 -0.91 2.45
C VAL A 104 -2.76 -1.82 2.48
N LEU A 105 -1.87 -1.67 3.46
CA LEU A 105 -0.69 -2.51 3.61
C LEU A 105 -1.08 -3.97 3.81
N GLU A 106 -2.08 -4.24 4.66
CA GLU A 106 -2.56 -5.60 4.91
C GLU A 106 -3.21 -6.21 3.67
N ALA A 107 -3.98 -5.43 2.92
CA ALA A 107 -4.57 -5.90 1.68
C ALA A 107 -3.50 -6.28 0.64
N ILE A 108 -2.43 -5.47 0.53
CA ILE A 108 -1.32 -5.73 -0.39
C ILE A 108 -0.57 -6.98 0.08
N ARG A 109 -0.21 -7.05 1.36
CA ARG A 109 0.52 -8.17 1.97
C ARG A 109 -0.19 -9.50 1.80
N SER A 110 -1.51 -9.54 2.04
CA SER A 110 -2.35 -10.74 1.90
C SER A 110 -2.68 -11.11 0.44
N GLY A 111 -2.24 -10.31 -0.53
CA GLY A 111 -2.53 -10.53 -1.95
C GLY A 111 -3.97 -10.24 -2.37
N CYS A 112 -4.85 -9.79 -1.46
CA CYS A 112 -6.24 -9.51 -1.81
C CYS A 112 -6.43 -8.14 -2.51
N PHE A 113 -5.46 -7.22 -2.39
CA PHE A 113 -5.56 -5.86 -2.95
C PHE A 113 -5.93 -5.83 -4.43
N GLU A 114 -5.23 -6.61 -5.26
CA GLU A 114 -5.45 -6.64 -6.71
C GLU A 114 -6.75 -7.35 -7.10
N GLY A 115 -7.14 -8.38 -6.35
CA GLY A 115 -8.40 -9.10 -6.59
C GLY A 115 -9.65 -8.31 -6.16
N CYS A 116 -9.50 -7.38 -5.21
CA CYS A 116 -10.61 -6.64 -4.62
C CYS A 116 -10.86 -5.27 -5.25
N LEU A 117 -9.83 -4.66 -5.86
CA LEU A 117 -9.88 -3.31 -6.40
C LEU A 117 -9.61 -3.30 -7.91
N SER A 118 -10.32 -2.43 -8.65
CA SER A 118 -9.95 -2.13 -10.04
C SER A 118 -8.59 -1.43 -10.11
N VAL A 119 -7.97 -1.39 -11.30
CA VAL A 119 -6.68 -0.71 -11.50
C VAL A 119 -6.73 0.77 -11.06
N GLU A 120 -7.82 1.48 -11.34
CA GLU A 120 -7.99 2.88 -10.93
C GLU A 120 -8.17 3.00 -9.40
N GLU A 121 -8.86 2.04 -8.78
CA GLU A 121 -9.01 2.00 -7.33
C GLU A 121 -7.68 1.70 -6.64
N GLN A 122 -6.88 0.78 -7.20
CA GLN A 122 -5.52 0.49 -6.72
C GLN A 122 -4.65 1.74 -6.79
N ARG A 123 -4.65 2.44 -7.93
CA ARG A 123 -3.93 3.71 -8.11
C ARG A 123 -4.37 4.76 -7.09
N LEU A 124 -5.67 4.96 -6.92
CA LEU A 124 -6.23 5.88 -5.95
C LEU A 124 -5.74 5.57 -4.52
N MET A 125 -5.77 4.29 -4.12
CA MET A 125 -5.38 3.87 -2.77
C MET A 125 -3.88 4.02 -2.55
N VAL A 126 -3.03 3.55 -3.46
CA VAL A 126 -1.57 3.67 -3.30
C VAL A 126 -1.13 5.13 -3.34
N ARG A 127 -1.55 5.88 -4.36
CA ARG A 127 -1.15 7.28 -4.54
C ARG A 127 -1.61 8.16 -3.39
N ARG A 128 -2.84 7.99 -2.91
CA ARG A 128 -3.34 8.79 -1.77
C ARG A 128 -2.76 8.33 -0.44
N VAL A 129 -2.80 7.03 -0.16
CA VAL A 129 -2.56 6.50 1.19
C VAL A 129 -1.08 6.30 1.44
N LEU A 130 -0.36 5.65 0.52
CA LEU A 130 1.05 5.29 0.69
C LEU A 130 2.00 6.37 0.16
N GLN A 131 1.65 7.03 -0.96
CA GLN A 131 2.50 8.08 -1.56
C GLN A 131 2.11 9.51 -1.15
N GLY A 132 1.00 9.67 -0.42
CA GLY A 132 0.61 10.95 0.16
C GLY A 132 0.18 12.03 -0.84
N GLN A 133 -0.11 11.69 -2.09
CA GLN A 133 -0.45 12.66 -3.12
C GLN A 133 -1.73 13.45 -2.78
N GLU A 134 -1.66 14.78 -2.88
CA GLU A 134 -2.76 15.68 -2.57
C GLU A 134 -3.99 15.47 -3.45
N TRP A 135 -5.17 15.62 -2.84
CA TRP A 135 -6.46 15.34 -3.50
C TRP A 135 -6.64 16.07 -4.82
N ASN A 136 -6.24 17.34 -4.90
CA ASN A 136 -6.46 18.16 -6.09
C ASN A 136 -5.65 17.64 -7.29
N SER A 137 -4.39 17.25 -7.07
CA SER A 137 -3.55 16.66 -8.11
C SER A 137 -4.05 15.26 -8.49
N LEU A 138 -4.37 14.45 -7.48
CA LEU A 138 -4.81 13.08 -7.66
C LEU A 138 -6.15 12.98 -8.43
N VAL A 139 -7.11 13.87 -8.16
CA VAL A 139 -8.38 13.85 -8.89
C VAL A 139 -8.23 14.25 -10.34
N ALA A 140 -7.31 15.17 -10.64
CA ALA A 140 -6.98 15.54 -12.01
C ALA A 140 -6.26 14.39 -12.73
N GLU A 141 -5.27 13.77 -12.08
CA GLU A 141 -4.52 12.61 -12.62
C GLU A 141 -5.45 11.44 -12.97
N LEU A 142 -6.39 11.12 -12.08
CA LEU A 142 -7.30 9.98 -12.24
C LEU A 142 -8.61 10.31 -12.96
N GLY A 143 -8.76 11.52 -13.50
CA GLY A 143 -9.91 11.92 -14.31
C GLY A 143 -11.24 12.00 -13.55
N PHE A 144 -11.22 12.21 -12.23
CA PHE A 144 -12.44 12.43 -11.46
C PHE A 144 -13.03 13.81 -11.74
N THR A 145 -14.36 13.92 -11.74
CA THR A 145 -15.08 15.20 -11.95
C THR A 145 -14.85 16.24 -10.83
N GLY A 146 -14.18 15.84 -9.75
CA GLY A 146 -13.75 16.73 -8.68
C GLY A 146 -13.47 15.99 -7.37
N ARG A 147 -13.02 16.74 -6.34
CA ARG A 147 -12.64 16.18 -5.02
C ARG A 147 -13.72 15.32 -4.38
N LYS A 148 -14.99 15.73 -4.47
CA LYS A 148 -16.11 14.96 -3.90
C LYS A 148 -16.26 13.58 -4.55
N ALA A 149 -16.06 13.49 -5.87
CA ALA A 149 -16.12 12.22 -6.59
C ALA A 149 -14.94 11.31 -6.20
N GLY A 150 -13.73 11.87 -6.13
CA GLY A 150 -12.53 11.13 -5.66
C GLY A 150 -12.68 10.59 -4.24
N ILE A 151 -13.16 11.41 -3.30
CA ILE A 151 -13.43 10.97 -1.92
C ILE A 151 -14.52 9.90 -1.88
N LYS A 152 -15.60 10.04 -2.67
CA LYS A 152 -16.66 9.02 -2.74
C LYS A 152 -16.10 7.68 -3.22
N GLN A 153 -15.26 7.70 -4.26
CA GLN A 153 -14.60 6.49 -4.77
C GLN A 153 -13.64 5.90 -3.73
N PHE A 154 -12.87 6.73 -3.04
CA PHE A 154 -11.97 6.31 -1.97
C PHE A 154 -12.69 5.57 -0.85
N ARG A 155 -13.82 6.12 -0.36
CA ARG A 155 -14.64 5.45 0.68
C ARG A 155 -15.15 4.09 0.20
N ARG A 156 -15.56 3.99 -1.06
CA ARG A 156 -15.98 2.72 -1.67
C ARG A 156 -14.83 1.72 -1.70
N SER A 157 -13.61 2.14 -2.07
CA SER A 157 -12.42 1.28 -2.06
C SER A 157 -12.07 0.79 -0.65
N VAL A 158 -12.18 1.65 0.38
CA VAL A 158 -12.03 1.23 1.79
C VAL A 158 -13.05 0.15 2.15
N GLY A 159 -14.32 0.33 1.77
CA GLY A 159 -15.37 -0.67 2.00
C GLY A 159 -15.11 -2.01 1.31
N LYS A 160 -14.55 -2.00 0.09
CA LYS A 160 -14.16 -3.22 -0.62
C LYS A 160 -13.03 -3.96 0.10
N LEU A 161 -11.96 -3.25 0.48
CA LEU A 161 -10.83 -3.85 1.19
C LEU A 161 -11.25 -4.43 2.54
N LEU A 162 -12.13 -3.73 3.27
CA LEU A 162 -12.72 -4.26 4.50
C LEU A 162 -13.44 -5.59 4.30
N GLY A 163 -14.22 -5.71 3.22
CA GLY A 163 -14.92 -6.94 2.89
C GLY A 163 -13.98 -8.10 2.55
N CYS A 164 -12.82 -7.81 1.96
CA CYS A 164 -11.86 -8.84 1.59
C CYS A 164 -11.03 -9.34 2.77
N ILE A 165 -10.57 -8.44 3.64
CA ILE A 165 -9.76 -8.84 4.80
C ILE A 165 -10.60 -9.52 5.87
N ALA A 166 -11.89 -9.19 6.01
CA ALA A 166 -12.76 -9.83 6.99
C ALA A 166 -13.17 -11.29 6.65
N VAL A 167 -12.84 -11.77 5.44
CA VAL A 167 -13.19 -13.11 4.94
C VAL A 167 -12.01 -14.08 5.04
N HIS A 168 -10.81 -13.58 5.36
CA HIS A 168 -9.59 -14.35 5.60
C HIS A 168 -9.23 -14.40 7.09
#